data_AF-A0A1I0CRR9-F1
#
_entry.id   AF-A0A1I0CRR9-F1
#
_cell.length_a   1.000
_cell.length_b   1.000
_cell.length_c   1.000
_cell.angle_alpha   90.00
_cell.angle_beta   90.00
_cell.angle_gamma   90.00
#
_symmetry.space_group_name_H-M   'P 1'
#
loop_
_entity.id
_entity.type
_entity.pdbx_description
1 polymer ?
#
loop_
_entity_poly.entity_id
_entity_poly.type
_entity_poly.pdbx_seq_one_letter_code
_entity_poly.pdbx_strand_id
1 'polypeptide(L)' 'MKQFYIKAYNSAVKHGNNQLRKMVWAKNKDQAYDEFYKQFEKPGTVDSSNVYIRKIIEITEENRDSMNDY' A
#
# COMPACT_ATOMS: atom_id res chain seq x y z
N MET A 1 16.82 0.47 -6.90
CA MET A 1 15.39 0.29 -6.55
C MET A 1 15.04 1.29 -5.47
N LYS A 2 13.80 1.77 -5.43
CA LYS A 2 13.31 2.76 -4.47
C LYS A 2 12.26 2.13 -3.57
N GLN A 3 12.08 2.67 -2.38
CA GLN A 3 11.03 2.21 -1.47
C GLN A 3 9.83 3.13 -1.56
N PHE A 4 8.63 2.56 -1.59
CA PHE A 4 7.37 3.28 -1.66
C PHE A 4 6.48 2.88 -0.49
N TYR A 5 5.93 3.87 0.19
CA TYR A 5 4.86 3.68 1.18
C TYR A 5 3.50 3.82 0.51
N ILE A 6 2.64 2.83 0.73
CA ILE A 6 1.31 2.75 0.16
C ILE A 6 0.30 2.72 1.30
N LYS A 7 -0.63 3.67 1.27
CA LYS A 7 -1.81 3.71 2.13
C LYS A 7 -3.04 3.40 1.29
N ALA A 8 -3.78 2.37 1.69
CA ALA A 8 -5.00 1.92 1.04
C ALA A 8 -6.11 1.67 2.08
N TYR A 9 -7.33 1.45 1.59
CA TYR A 9 -8.51 1.19 2.40
C TYR A 9 -9.26 -0.01 1.83
N ASN A 10 -9.73 -0.90 2.71
CA ASN A 10 -10.62 -1.98 2.33
C ASN A 10 -12.09 -1.57 2.59
N SER A 11 -12.85 -1.32 1.53
CA SER A 11 -14.27 -0.94 1.62
C SER A 11 -15.17 -2.05 2.14
N ALA A 12 -14.75 -3.32 2.09
CA ALA A 12 -15.52 -4.44 2.61
C ALA A 12 -15.55 -4.48 4.15
N VAL A 13 -14.59 -3.84 4.83
CA VAL A 13 -14.53 -3.77 6.29
C VAL A 13 -15.43 -2.62 6.78
N LYS A 14 -16.63 -2.97 7.26
CA LYS A 14 -17.62 -2.00 7.79
C LYS A 14 -17.41 -1.63 9.26
N HIS A 15 -16.76 -2.49 10.03
CA HIS A 15 -16.49 -2.28 11.46
C HIS A 15 -15.03 -2.64 11.75
N GLY A 16 -14.31 -1.73 12.43
CA GLY A 16 -12.89 -1.88 12.74
C GLY A 16 -11.97 -1.08 11.80
N ASN A 17 -10.65 -1.28 11.94
CA ASN A 17 -9.66 -0.57 11.13
C ASN A 17 -9.60 -1.17 9.71
N ASN A 18 -10.02 -0.39 8.73
CA ASN A 18 -10.00 -0.77 7.32
C ASN A 18 -8.77 -0.26 6.55
N GLN A 19 -7.81 0.36 7.24
CA GLN A 19 -6.60 0.90 6.62
C GLN A 19 -5.59 -0.22 6.36
N LEU A 20 -5.05 -0.23 5.15
CA LEU A 20 -3.94 -1.07 4.73
C LEU A 20 -2.73 -0.19 4.50
N ARG A 21 -1.59 -0.57 5.09
CA ARG A 21 -0.32 0.14 4.96
C ARG A 21 0.76 -0.84 4.54
N LYS A 22 1.53 -0.50 3.52
CA LYS A 22 2.56 -1.40 2.99
C LYS A 22 3.76 -0.62 2.47
N MET A 23 4.94 -1.15 2.74
CA MET A 23 6.18 -0.74 2.10
C MET A 23 6.47 -1.68 0.93
N VAL A 24 6.70 -1.12 -0.25
CA VAL A 24 6.95 -1.85 -1.49
C VAL A 24 8.24 -1.35 -2.12
N TRP A 25 9.10 -2.25 -2.56
CA TRP A 25 10.29 -1.90 -3.33
C TRP A 25 9.96 -1.93 -4.82
N ALA A 26 10.15 -0.81 -5.52
CA ALA A 26 9.82 -0.69 -6.94
C ALA A 26 10.77 0.30 -7.65
N LYS A 27 10.77 0.31 -8.98
CA LYS A 27 11.54 1.30 -9.75
C LYS A 27 10.83 2.66 -9.81
N ASN A 28 9.50 2.66 -9.82
CA ASN A 28 8.64 3.84 -9.92
C ASN A 28 7.28 3.59 -9.24
N LYS A 29 6.41 4.60 -9.24
CA LYS A 29 5.08 4.53 -8.61
C LYS A 29 4.15 3.51 -9.27
N ASP A 30 4.18 3.40 -10.59
CA ASP A 30 3.32 2.45 -11.32
C ASP A 30 3.68 1.00 -10.98
N GLN A 31 4.97 0.69 -10.95
CA GLN A 31 5.42 -0.63 -10.50
C GLN A 31 5.08 -0.86 -9.02
N ALA A 32 5.15 0.17 -8.17
CA ALA A 32 4.73 0.04 -6.76
C ALA A 32 3.22 -0.26 -6.64
N TYR A 33 2.40 0.32 -7.52
CA TYR A 33 0.96 0.04 -7.62
C TYR A 33 0.72 -1.43 -7.98
N ASP A 34 1.36 -1.92 -9.04
CA ASP A 34 1.20 -3.30 -9.50
C ASP A 34 1.66 -4.30 -8.42
N GLU A 35 2.84 -4.09 -7.85
CA GLU A 35 3.38 -4.95 -6.79
C GLU A 35 2.50 -4.96 -5.54
N PHE A 36 1.83 -3.84 -5.23
CA PHE A 36 0.84 -3.80 -4.16
C PHE A 36 -0.39 -4.65 -4.48
N TYR A 37 -0.90 -4.61 -5.72
CA TYR A 37 -2.09 -5.39 -6.07
C TYR A 37 -1.83 -6.88 -6.25
N LYS A 38 -0.63 -7.27 -6.68
CA LYS A 38 -0.21 -8.69 -6.78
C LYS A 38 -0.39 -9.48 -5.49
N GLN A 39 -0.30 -8.82 -4.33
CA GLN A 39 -0.49 -9.52 -3.05
C GLN A 39 -1.92 -10.05 -2.88
N PHE A 40 -2.91 -9.45 -3.57
CA PHE A 40 -4.33 -9.86 -3.51
C PHE A 40 -4.71 -10.92 -4.55
N GLU A 41 -3.80 -11.32 -5.43
CA GLU A 41 -4.02 -12.45 -6.35
C GLU A 41 -3.92 -13.80 -5.64
N LYS A 42 -3.40 -13.82 -4.40
CA LYS A 42 -3.24 -15.05 -3.63
C LYS A 42 -4.59 -15.50 -3.02
N PRO A 43 -4.91 -16.80 -3.07
CA PRO A 43 -6.11 -17.31 -2.42
C PRO A 43 -6.10 -17.01 -0.91
N GLY A 44 -7.26 -16.63 -0.37
CA GLY A 44 -7.42 -16.26 1.04
C GLY A 44 -7.06 -14.80 1.36
N THR A 45 -6.74 -13.99 0.37
CA THR A 45 -6.59 -12.53 0.53
C THR A 45 -7.89 -11.81 0.20
N VAL A 46 -8.04 -10.57 0.68
CA VAL A 46 -9.25 -9.77 0.44
C VAL A 46 -9.38 -9.45 -1.05
N ASP A 47 -10.62 -9.39 -1.54
CA ASP A 47 -10.85 -9.03 -2.93
C ASP A 47 -10.29 -7.63 -3.24
N SER A 48 -9.37 -7.58 -4.20
CA SER A 48 -8.71 -6.37 -4.68
C SER A 48 -9.69 -5.29 -5.15
N SER A 49 -10.89 -5.66 -5.62
CA SER A 49 -11.94 -4.72 -6.03
C SER A 49 -12.45 -3.86 -4.86
N ASN A 50 -12.30 -4.35 -3.63
CA ASN A 50 -12.64 -3.62 -2.42
C ASN A 50 -11.46 -2.80 -1.86
N VAL A 51 -10.26 -2.91 -2.44
CA VAL A 51 -9.06 -2.22 -1.98
C VAL A 51 -8.82 -0.97 -2.81
N TYR A 52 -8.90 0.19 -2.16
CA TYR A 52 -8.63 1.49 -2.79
C TYR A 52 -7.33 2.10 -2.27
N ILE A 53 -6.34 2.29 -3.15
CA ILE A 53 -5.12 3.04 -2.79
C ILE A 53 -5.43 4.52 -2.66
N ARG A 54 -5.17 5.08 -1.47
CA ARG A 54 -5.34 6.50 -1.18
C ARG A 54 -4.09 7.31 -1.50
N LYS A 55 -2.90 6.75 -1.25
CA LYS A 55 -1.63 7.48 -1.41
C LYS A 55 -0.48 6.52 -1.67
N ILE A 56 0.41 6.89 -2.60
CA ILE A 56 1.70 6.24 -2.85
C ILE A 56 2.78 7.33 -2.72
N ILE A 57 3.71 7.12 -1.79
CA ILE A 57 4.79 8.08 -1.47
C ILE A 57 6.12 7.40 -1.71
N GLU A 58 7.01 8.03 -2.46
CA GLU A 58 8.41 7.61 -2.53
C GLU A 58 9.11 7.97 -1.22
N ILE A 59 9.74 6.97 -0.60
CA ILE A 59 10.51 7.16 0.62
C ILE A 59 11.89 7.67 0.23
N THR A 60 12.20 8.84 0.79
CA THR A 60 13.49 9.51 0.69
C THR A 60 14.09 9.58 2.08
N GLU A 61 15.39 9.87 2.19
CA GLU A 61 16.05 9.99 3.50
C GLU A 61 15.38 11.05 4.37
N GLU A 62 14.85 12.12 3.77
CA GLU A 62 14.19 13.23 4.48
C GLU A 62 12.83 12.89 5.08
N ASN A 63 12.11 11.90 4.53
CA ASN A 63 10.76 11.55 4.97
C ASN A 63 10.66 10.17 5.61
N ARG A 64 11.77 9.45 5.72
CA ARG A 64 11.81 8.08 6.24
C ARG A 64 11.37 7.99 7.70
N ASP A 65 11.86 8.90 8.55
CA ASP A 65 11.52 8.93 9.98
C ASP A 65 10.04 9.29 10.22
N SER A 66 9.46 10.16 9.39
CA SER A 66 8.05 10.55 9.51
C SER A 66 7.06 9.46 9.09
N MET A 67 7.52 8.39 8.43
CA MET A 67 6.64 7.32 7.93
C MET A 67 6.47 6.17 8.92
N ASN A 68 7.27 6.11 9.99
CA ASN A 68 7.08 5.17 11.10
C ASN A 68 5.94 5.60 12.04
N ASP A 69 5.55 6.88 12.03
CA ASP A 69 4.52 7.45 12.91
C ASP A 69 3.11 7.43 12.30
N TYR A 70 2.97 7.07 11.00
CA TYR A 70 1.76 7.32 10.21
C TYR A 70 0.83 6.14 9.97
#